data_AF-A0A919U9J8-F1
#
_entry.id   AF-A0A919U9J8-F1
#
_cell.length_a   1.000
_cell.length_b   1.000
_cell.length_c   1.000
_cell.angle_alpha   90.00
_cell.angle_beta   90.00
_cell.angle_gamma   90.00
#
_symmetry.space_group_name_H-M   'P 1'
#
loop_
_entity.id
_entity.type
_entity.pdbx_description
1 polymer ?
#
loop_
_entity_poly.entity_id
_entity_poly.type
_entity_poly.pdbx_seq_one_letter_code
_entity_poly.pdbx_strand_id
1 'polypeptide(L)'
;MRGERTVLAVFVVGVVAVAAFVVLDRYGGSAQFADLPGDADVKLVGKFTPRQVDRLASLPQAAAVECGATLYGVTAVTSRGVLNGATVLTAANRPGLRWSELRSGAYPATDAQLLIDERTATAHDIRAGERVTLSRGQVVTNAAVVGIAARPTDHAVGARDAVFLLPAGAVAALEGGAPCDAVTVELRRRRDASTFSRAAHDLLDTPPAVIYDESLRGHV
;
A
#
# COMPACT_ATOMS: atom_id res chain seq x y z
N MET A 1 59.14 14.38 -2.91
CA MET A 1 58.55 14.72 -1.59
C MET A 1 57.09 15.07 -1.81
N ARG A 2 56.21 14.36 -1.09
CA ARG A 2 54.74 14.52 -1.00
C ARG A 2 54.41 15.90 -0.40
N GLY A 3 53.21 16.48 -0.46
CA GLY A 3 51.86 16.09 -0.87
C GLY A 3 51.06 17.41 -1.04
N GLU A 4 49.75 17.52 -1.16
CA GLU A 4 48.62 16.60 -1.10
C GLU A 4 47.48 17.45 -1.72
N ARG A 5 46.86 16.98 -2.81
CA ARG A 5 45.63 17.57 -3.33
C ARG A 5 44.50 16.66 -2.90
N THR A 6 43.67 17.17 -2.01
CA THR A 6 42.43 16.57 -1.52
C THR A 6 41.48 16.35 -2.69
N VAL A 7 41.35 15.10 -3.14
CA VAL A 7 40.37 14.69 -4.15
C VAL A 7 39.08 14.33 -3.42
N LEU A 8 37.99 14.95 -3.86
CA LEU A 8 36.62 14.66 -3.45
C LEU A 8 36.34 13.15 -3.45
N ALA A 9 35.96 12.62 -2.30
CA ALA A 9 35.31 11.33 -2.22
C ALA A 9 33.89 11.47 -2.79
N VAL A 10 33.73 11.07 -4.06
CA VAL A 10 32.42 10.76 -4.64
C VAL A 10 31.93 9.50 -3.92
N PHE A 11 31.10 9.68 -2.89
CA PHE A 11 30.35 8.58 -2.31
C PHE A 11 29.33 8.12 -3.34
N VAL A 12 29.63 6.96 -3.93
CA VAL A 12 28.72 6.17 -4.74
C VAL A 12 27.50 5.83 -3.88
N VAL A 13 26.40 6.58 -4.04
CA VAL A 13 25.08 6.19 -3.55
C VAL A 13 24.57 5.10 -4.49
N GLY A 14 25.11 3.90 -4.31
CA GLY A 14 24.60 2.66 -4.86
C GLY A 14 24.19 1.76 -3.69
N VAL A 15 23.09 1.04 -3.85
CA VAL A 15 22.51 0.06 -2.91
C VAL A 15 21.46 0.62 -1.94
N VAL A 16 20.29 1.00 -2.48
CA VAL A 16 18.99 0.83 -1.76
C VAL A 16 17.90 0.23 -2.68
N ALA A 17 18.06 0.28 -4.00
CA ALA A 17 17.10 -0.32 -4.95
C ALA A 17 17.06 -1.87 -4.97
N VAL A 18 17.92 -2.55 -4.19
CA VAL A 18 18.10 -4.00 -4.27
C VAL A 18 17.11 -4.76 -3.38
N ALA A 19 16.55 -4.17 -2.32
CA ALA A 19 15.65 -4.90 -1.42
C ALA A 19 14.26 -5.17 -2.05
N ALA A 20 13.73 -4.23 -2.85
CA ALA A 20 12.45 -4.44 -3.55
C ALA A 20 12.59 -5.33 -4.79
N PHE A 21 13.77 -5.32 -5.45
CA PHE A 21 14.01 -6.14 -6.64
C PHE A 21 14.51 -7.56 -6.36
N VAL A 22 15.18 -7.81 -5.22
CA VAL A 22 15.63 -9.17 -4.84
C VAL A 22 14.46 -10.09 -4.45
N VAL A 23 13.27 -9.53 -4.19
CA VAL A 23 12.02 -10.31 -4.05
C VAL A 23 11.32 -10.55 -5.40
N LEU A 24 11.71 -9.87 -6.48
CA LEU A 24 11.11 -10.04 -7.81
C LEU A 24 11.89 -11.02 -8.70
N ASP A 25 13.23 -11.09 -8.59
CA ASP A 25 14.05 -11.84 -9.56
C ASP A 25 14.27 -13.33 -9.22
N ARG A 26 13.82 -13.80 -8.05
CA ARG A 26 13.99 -15.20 -7.60
C ARG A 26 12.70 -16.03 -7.49
N TYR A 27 11.54 -15.45 -7.81
CA TYR A 27 10.23 -15.96 -7.38
C TYR A 27 9.27 -16.25 -8.55
N GLY A 28 9.79 -16.89 -9.59
CA GLY A 28 8.97 -17.38 -10.70
C GLY A 28 8.03 -18.51 -10.27
N GLY A 29 6.72 -18.25 -10.29
CA GLY A 29 5.69 -19.26 -10.58
C GLY A 29 5.06 -20.05 -9.43
N SER A 30 5.49 -19.92 -8.17
CA SER A 30 4.84 -20.64 -7.05
C SER A 30 3.85 -19.75 -6.29
N ALA A 31 2.60 -20.18 -6.21
CA ALA A 31 1.60 -19.66 -5.28
C ALA A 31 2.19 -19.53 -3.86
N GLN A 32 2.06 -18.34 -3.27
CA GLN A 32 2.47 -18.10 -1.89
C GLN A 32 1.25 -18.17 -0.96
N PHE A 33 1.49 -18.52 0.30
CA PHE A 33 0.49 -18.44 1.36
C PHE A 33 1.02 -17.52 2.46
N ALA A 34 0.17 -16.63 2.94
CA ALA A 34 0.46 -15.72 4.05
C ALA A 34 -0.83 -15.41 4.79
N ASP A 35 -0.72 -14.99 6.05
CA ASP A 35 -1.88 -14.45 6.76
C ASP A 35 -2.28 -13.12 6.10
N LEU A 36 -3.37 -13.14 5.32
CA LEU A 36 -3.87 -11.95 4.68
C LEU A 36 -4.78 -11.18 5.65
N PRO A 37 -4.72 -9.85 5.67
CA PRO A 37 -5.48 -9.07 6.63
C PRO A 37 -6.98 -9.05 6.32
N GLY A 38 -7.79 -9.09 7.37
CA GLY A 38 -9.25 -9.02 7.28
C GLY A 38 -9.86 -10.30 6.70
N ASP A 39 -10.76 -10.14 5.74
CA ASP A 39 -11.45 -11.18 4.98
C ASP A 39 -10.83 -11.38 3.58
N ALA A 40 -9.63 -10.86 3.35
CA ALA A 40 -8.92 -11.04 2.10
C ALA A 40 -8.56 -12.52 1.90
N ASP A 41 -8.95 -13.09 0.77
CA ASP A 41 -8.63 -14.47 0.41
C ASP A 41 -7.46 -14.54 -0.57
N VAL A 42 -7.30 -13.52 -1.43
CA VAL A 42 -6.24 -13.45 -2.45
C VAL A 42 -5.65 -12.05 -2.50
N LYS A 43 -4.33 -11.95 -2.56
CA LYS A 43 -3.58 -10.74 -2.90
C LYS A 43 -2.80 -10.98 -4.19
N LEU A 44 -3.08 -10.17 -5.20
CA LEU A 44 -2.34 -10.13 -6.46
C LEU A 44 -1.29 -9.02 -6.35
N VAL A 45 -0.03 -9.31 -6.65
CA VAL A 45 1.08 -8.34 -6.62
C VAL A 45 1.57 -8.12 -8.06
N GLY A 46 1.69 -6.85 -8.45
CA GLY A 46 1.98 -6.48 -9.83
C GLY A 46 1.78 -4.98 -10.08
N LYS A 47 1.48 -4.59 -11.32
CA LYS A 47 1.05 -3.22 -11.65
C LYS A 47 -0.33 -3.29 -12.29
N PHE A 48 -1.32 -2.70 -11.64
CA PHE A 48 -2.72 -2.79 -12.07
C PHE A 48 -3.28 -1.41 -12.40
N THR A 49 -3.71 -1.24 -13.64
CA THR A 49 -4.48 -0.06 -14.07
C THR A 49 -5.89 -0.09 -13.48
N PRO A 50 -6.57 1.06 -13.31
CA PRO A 50 -7.96 1.09 -12.85
C PRO A 50 -8.87 0.15 -13.64
N ARG A 51 -8.73 0.13 -14.97
CA ARG A 51 -9.51 -0.76 -15.85
C ARG A 51 -9.22 -2.25 -15.62
N GLN A 52 -8.03 -2.63 -15.18
CA GLN A 52 -7.74 -4.02 -14.78
C GLN A 52 -8.38 -4.34 -13.43
N VAL A 53 -8.34 -3.42 -12.47
CA VAL A 53 -9.02 -3.59 -11.18
C VAL A 53 -10.52 -3.76 -11.36
N ASP A 54 -11.17 -2.94 -12.19
CA ASP A 54 -12.60 -3.05 -12.51
C ASP A 54 -12.94 -4.39 -13.17
N ARG A 55 -12.06 -4.88 -14.05
CA ARG A 55 -12.22 -6.17 -14.71
C ARG A 55 -12.04 -7.35 -13.74
N LEU A 56 -11.13 -7.26 -12.78
CA LEU A 56 -11.01 -8.25 -11.71
C LEU A 56 -12.23 -8.23 -10.79
N ALA A 57 -12.76 -7.03 -10.49
CA ALA A 57 -13.95 -6.84 -9.67
C ALA A 57 -15.24 -7.39 -10.31
N SER A 58 -15.29 -7.49 -11.64
CA SER A 58 -16.43 -8.05 -12.36
C SER A 58 -16.39 -9.58 -12.49
N LEU A 59 -15.30 -10.23 -12.06
CA LEU A 59 -15.22 -11.69 -12.06
C LEU A 59 -16.27 -12.28 -11.11
N PRO A 60 -17.02 -13.33 -11.54
CA PRO A 60 -18.08 -13.93 -10.72
C PRO A 60 -17.63 -14.42 -9.34
N GLN A 61 -16.35 -14.77 -9.20
CA GLN A 61 -15.75 -15.26 -7.97
C GLN A 61 -15.46 -14.13 -6.98
N ALA A 62 -15.31 -12.88 -7.43
CA ALA A 62 -14.98 -11.75 -6.58
C ALA A 62 -16.24 -11.22 -5.85
N ALA A 63 -16.16 -11.11 -4.52
CA ALA A 63 -17.13 -10.41 -3.69
C ALA A 63 -16.75 -8.92 -3.57
N ALA A 64 -15.46 -8.66 -3.35
CA ALA A 64 -14.89 -7.32 -3.31
C ALA A 64 -13.46 -7.35 -3.84
N VAL A 65 -13.05 -6.23 -4.42
CA VAL A 65 -11.70 -6.00 -4.95
C VAL A 65 -11.29 -4.59 -4.57
N GLU A 66 -10.12 -4.46 -3.96
CA GLU A 66 -9.56 -3.18 -3.53
C GLU A 66 -8.14 -3.03 -4.07
N CYS A 67 -7.86 -1.82 -4.56
CA CYS A 67 -6.53 -1.41 -4.96
C CYS A 67 -5.67 -1.18 -3.72
N GLY A 68 -4.49 -1.79 -3.68
CA GLY A 68 -3.44 -1.50 -2.72
C GLY A 68 -2.29 -0.76 -3.41
N ALA A 69 -1.81 0.31 -2.77
CA ALA A 69 -0.59 0.99 -3.13
C ALA A 69 0.16 1.46 -1.89
N THR A 70 1.48 1.36 -1.92
CA THR A 70 2.37 1.92 -0.90
C THR A 70 3.29 2.96 -1.51
N LEU A 71 3.22 4.19 -1.01
CA LEU A 71 4.09 5.30 -1.42
C LEU A 71 5.09 5.59 -0.31
N TYR A 72 6.38 5.58 -0.67
CA TYR A 72 7.48 5.93 0.22
C TYR A 72 8.02 7.32 -0.09
N GLY A 73 8.69 7.93 0.89
CA GLY A 73 9.35 9.21 0.66
C GLY A 73 8.40 10.40 0.54
N VAL A 74 7.18 10.28 1.08
CA VAL A 74 6.19 11.36 1.07
C VAL A 74 6.56 12.39 2.13
N THR A 75 6.42 13.67 1.82
CA THR A 75 6.54 14.73 2.81
C THR A 75 5.16 15.07 3.36
N ALA A 76 5.02 15.08 4.68
CA ALA A 76 3.79 15.49 5.36
C ALA A 76 4.01 16.80 6.11
N VAL A 77 3.25 17.84 5.76
CA VAL A 77 3.21 19.12 6.49
C VAL A 77 1.98 19.12 7.37
N THR A 78 2.20 19.39 8.66
CA THR A 78 1.19 19.38 9.72
C THR A 78 1.22 20.72 10.46
N SER A 79 0.27 20.92 11.36
CA SER A 79 0.29 22.09 12.27
C SER A 79 1.52 22.11 13.19
N ARG A 80 2.16 20.95 13.39
CA ARG A 80 3.28 20.72 14.32
C ARG A 80 4.65 20.73 13.66
N GLY A 81 4.70 20.68 12.32
CA GLY A 81 5.96 20.67 11.58
C GLY A 81 5.90 19.81 10.31
N VAL A 82 7.09 19.52 9.78
CA VAL A 82 7.28 18.77 8.53
C VAL A 82 7.87 17.40 8.84
N LEU A 83 7.22 16.35 8.37
CA LEU A 83 7.68 14.97 8.44
C LEU A 83 8.18 14.56 7.06
N ASN A 84 9.49 14.40 6.93
CA ASN A 84 10.10 13.92 5.69
C ASN A 84 10.16 12.39 5.70
N GLY A 85 9.91 11.76 4.55
CA GLY A 85 10.04 10.32 4.41
C GLY A 85 8.87 9.52 5.00
N ALA A 86 7.69 10.11 5.09
CA ALA A 86 6.47 9.41 5.47
C ALA A 86 6.10 8.32 4.45
N THR A 87 5.41 7.30 4.94
CA THR A 87 4.78 6.25 4.14
C THR A 87 3.29 6.54 4.02
N VAL A 88 2.78 6.49 2.81
CA VAL A 88 1.34 6.56 2.53
C VAL A 88 0.87 5.22 2.02
N LEU A 89 -0.24 4.76 2.57
CA LEU A 89 -0.84 3.48 2.28
C LEU A 89 -2.30 3.67 1.83
N THR A 90 -2.85 2.75 1.05
CA THR A 90 -4.26 2.81 0.68
C THR A 90 -5.20 2.37 1.82
N ALA A 91 -6.10 3.23 2.26
CA ALA A 91 -7.22 2.86 3.12
C ALA A 91 -8.29 2.14 2.29
N ALA A 92 -8.44 0.82 2.46
CA ALA A 92 -9.51 0.06 1.82
C ALA A 92 -10.89 0.56 2.30
N ASN A 93 -11.81 0.77 1.35
CA ASN A 93 -13.16 1.23 1.67
C ASN A 93 -14.00 0.09 2.27
N ARG A 94 -13.87 -1.12 1.70
CA ARG A 94 -14.59 -2.32 2.12
C ARG A 94 -14.18 -2.78 3.52
N PRO A 95 -15.11 -2.92 4.47
CA PRO A 95 -14.82 -3.35 5.84
C PRO A 95 -13.95 -4.60 5.96
N GLY A 96 -14.30 -5.66 5.21
CA GLY A 96 -13.54 -6.92 5.22
C GLY A 96 -12.13 -6.80 4.68
N LEU A 97 -11.82 -5.80 3.84
CA LEU A 97 -10.48 -5.63 3.25
C LEU A 97 -9.61 -4.61 3.99
N ARG A 98 -10.04 -4.12 5.15
CA ARG A 98 -9.30 -3.15 5.96
C ARG A 98 -8.18 -3.83 6.75
N TRP A 99 -6.96 -3.57 6.32
CA TRP A 99 -5.71 -3.97 6.97
C TRP A 99 -5.29 -3.21 8.23
N SER A 100 -6.04 -2.20 8.63
CA SER A 100 -5.73 -1.37 9.79
C SER A 100 -7.01 -1.14 10.56
N GLU A 101 -7.05 -1.60 11.80
CA GLU A 101 -8.20 -1.46 12.70
C GLU A 101 -8.34 0.00 13.14
N LEU A 102 -9.55 0.56 13.07
CA LEU A 102 -9.80 1.91 13.55
C LEU A 102 -9.76 1.96 15.08
N ARG A 103 -8.93 2.83 15.64
CA ARG A 103 -8.85 3.09 17.09
C ARG A 103 -9.80 4.19 17.54
N SER A 104 -9.97 5.21 16.70
CA SER A 104 -10.89 6.33 16.96
C SER A 104 -11.28 7.06 15.67
N GLY A 105 -12.44 7.72 15.65
CA GLY A 105 -12.90 8.53 14.52
C GLY A 105 -13.68 7.71 13.50
N ALA A 106 -13.41 7.91 12.21
CA ALA A 106 -14.06 7.21 11.10
C ALA A 106 -13.07 6.86 9.99
N TYR A 107 -13.41 5.87 9.15
CA TYR A 107 -12.69 5.65 7.90
C TYR A 107 -12.94 6.80 6.90
N PRO A 108 -11.97 7.09 6.00
CA PRO A 108 -12.13 8.12 4.99
C PRO A 108 -13.30 7.81 4.06
N ALA A 109 -14.22 8.76 3.92
CA ALA A 109 -15.34 8.71 2.99
C ALA A 109 -15.05 9.44 1.67
N THR A 110 -14.03 10.30 1.63
CA THR A 110 -13.63 11.07 0.45
C THR A 110 -12.12 11.15 0.32
N ASP A 111 -11.62 11.44 -0.88
CA ASP A 111 -10.18 11.63 -1.17
C ASP A 111 -9.53 12.79 -0.39
N ALA A 112 -10.33 13.67 0.22
CA ALA A 112 -9.87 14.77 1.07
C ALA A 112 -9.81 14.39 2.56
N GLN A 113 -9.91 13.10 2.88
CA GLN A 113 -9.87 12.57 4.24
C GLN A 113 -8.78 11.50 4.35
N LEU A 114 -8.16 11.42 5.52
CA LEU A 114 -7.09 10.46 5.79
C LEU A 114 -7.21 9.83 7.18
N LEU A 115 -6.62 8.66 7.34
CA LEU A 115 -6.29 8.10 8.65
C LEU A 115 -4.82 8.31 8.93
N ILE A 116 -4.50 8.47 10.20
CA ILE A 116 -3.13 8.46 10.69
C ILE A 116 -2.93 7.23 11.56
N ASP A 117 -1.77 6.58 11.51
CA ASP A 117 -1.52 5.49 12.45
C ASP A 117 -1.30 6.03 13.87
N GLU A 118 -1.69 5.23 14.86
CA GLU A 118 -1.68 5.61 16.29
C GLU A 118 -0.29 6.04 16.79
N ARG A 119 0.79 5.45 16.24
CA ARG A 119 2.15 5.81 16.64
C ARG A 119 2.55 7.15 16.07
N THR A 120 2.25 7.42 14.80
CA THR A 120 2.53 8.74 14.21
C THR A 120 1.69 9.82 14.87
N ALA A 121 0.41 9.55 15.13
CA ALA A 121 -0.47 10.48 15.85
C ALA A 121 0.11 10.86 17.22
N THR A 122 0.55 9.85 17.99
CA THR A 122 1.12 10.05 19.32
C THR A 122 2.49 10.74 19.27
N ALA A 123 3.39 10.30 18.38
CA ALA A 123 4.76 10.81 18.29
C ALA A 123 4.82 12.27 17.83
N HIS A 124 3.82 12.72 17.07
CA HIS A 124 3.79 14.06 16.48
C HIS A 124 2.63 14.93 16.99
N ASP A 125 1.87 14.47 18.00
CA ASP A 125 0.66 15.12 18.54
C ASP A 125 -0.29 15.62 17.44
N ILE A 126 -0.56 14.76 16.45
CA ILE A 126 -1.50 15.02 15.36
C ILE A 126 -2.85 14.42 15.74
N ARG A 127 -3.91 15.22 15.65
CA ARG A 127 -5.24 14.85 16.10
C ARG A 127 -6.25 14.77 14.97
N ALA A 128 -7.35 14.06 15.21
CA ALA A 128 -8.50 14.10 14.32
C ALA A 128 -9.03 15.55 14.19
N GLY A 129 -9.44 15.93 12.98
CA GLY A 129 -9.81 17.28 12.59
C GLY A 129 -8.67 18.13 12.04
N GLU A 130 -7.41 17.76 12.27
CA GLU A 130 -6.27 18.49 11.70
C GLU A 130 -6.17 18.31 10.19
N ARG A 131 -5.65 19.33 9.51
CA ARG A 131 -5.29 19.24 8.10
C ARG A 131 -3.83 18.86 7.96
N VAL A 132 -3.59 17.89 7.09
CA VAL A 132 -2.25 17.45 6.70
C VAL A 132 -2.13 17.64 5.19
N THR A 133 -1.04 18.27 4.80
CA THR A 133 -0.65 18.40 3.39
C THR A 133 0.40 17.35 3.10
N LEU A 134 0.07 16.40 2.23
CA LEU A 134 0.97 15.37 1.75
C LEU A 134 1.52 15.78 0.39
N SER A 135 2.83 15.62 0.18
CA SER A 135 3.45 15.91 -1.11
C SER A 135 4.47 14.85 -1.53
N ARG A 136 4.50 14.59 -2.83
CA ARG A 136 5.51 13.74 -3.47
C ARG A 136 5.93 14.40 -4.78
N GLY A 137 7.17 14.88 -4.84
CA GLY A 137 7.63 15.72 -5.94
C GLY A 137 6.84 17.04 -6.01
N GLN A 138 6.22 17.32 -7.15
CA GLN A 138 5.39 18.51 -7.37
C GLN A 138 3.90 18.28 -7.06
N VAL A 139 3.51 17.04 -6.75
CA VAL A 139 2.12 16.69 -6.49
C VAL A 139 1.81 16.88 -5.02
N VAL A 140 0.65 17.46 -4.74
CA VAL A 140 0.21 17.81 -3.38
C VAL A 140 -1.24 17.37 -3.17
N THR A 141 -1.51 16.79 -2.01
CA THR A 141 -2.85 16.43 -1.54
C THR A 141 -3.08 17.03 -0.15
N ASN A 142 -4.17 17.76 0.02
CA ASN A 142 -4.60 18.29 1.31
C ASN A 142 -5.75 17.45 1.85
N ALA A 143 -5.56 16.82 3.01
CA ALA A 143 -6.57 15.97 3.60
C ALA A 143 -6.76 16.25 5.10
N ALA A 144 -7.98 16.05 5.58
CA ALA A 144 -8.32 16.12 6.99
C ALA A 144 -8.12 14.76 7.66
N VAL A 145 -7.50 14.74 8.83
CA VAL A 145 -7.41 13.55 9.66
C VAL A 145 -8.80 13.24 10.20
N VAL A 146 -9.44 12.15 9.77
CA VAL A 146 -10.79 11.77 10.23
C VAL A 146 -10.78 10.63 11.23
N GLY A 147 -9.64 9.95 11.38
CA GLY A 147 -9.49 8.86 12.31
C GLY A 147 -8.04 8.51 12.59
N ILE A 148 -7.87 7.76 13.68
CA ILE A 148 -6.61 7.17 14.09
C ILE A 148 -6.80 5.66 13.99
N ALA A 149 -5.85 4.98 13.37
CA ALA A 149 -5.92 3.55 13.13
C ALA A 149 -4.68 2.83 13.68
N ALA A 150 -4.81 1.54 13.96
CA ALA A 150 -3.71 0.70 14.35
C ALA A 150 -2.67 0.66 13.23
N ARG A 151 -1.39 0.61 13.57
CA ARG A 151 -0.36 0.52 12.54
C ARG A 151 -0.55 -0.78 11.73
N PRO A 152 -0.63 -0.72 10.39
CA PRO A 152 -0.66 -1.93 9.55
C PRO A 152 0.55 -2.81 9.87
N THR A 153 0.34 -4.12 9.94
CA THR A 153 1.37 -5.11 10.29
C THR A 153 2.25 -5.54 9.12
N ASP A 154 2.09 -4.93 7.94
CA ASP A 154 2.86 -5.26 6.74
C ASP A 154 4.34 -4.88 6.91
N HIS A 155 5.23 -5.79 6.51
CA HIS A 155 6.69 -5.62 6.51
C HIS A 155 7.17 -4.44 5.67
N ALA A 156 6.32 -3.93 4.76
CA ALA A 156 6.56 -2.72 3.99
C ALA A 156 6.74 -1.47 4.86
N VAL A 157 6.20 -1.45 6.08
CA VAL A 157 6.19 -0.25 6.93
C VAL A 157 7.33 -0.33 7.96
N GLY A 158 8.36 0.52 7.81
CA GLY A 158 9.47 0.59 8.76
C GLY A 158 8.98 1.00 10.14
N ALA A 159 9.56 0.46 11.22
CA ALA A 159 9.04 0.64 12.58
C ALA A 159 8.98 2.12 13.06
N ARG A 160 9.73 3.01 12.41
CA ARG A 160 9.85 4.44 12.75
C ARG A 160 9.20 5.38 11.72
N ASP A 161 8.62 4.84 10.66
CA ASP A 161 8.08 5.66 9.59
C ASP A 161 6.80 6.36 10.06
N ALA A 162 6.63 7.62 9.68
CA ALA A 162 5.34 8.29 9.82
C ALA A 162 4.36 7.67 8.81
N VAL A 163 3.17 7.23 9.24
CA VAL A 163 2.23 6.51 8.36
C VAL A 163 0.89 7.21 8.28
N PHE A 164 0.45 7.42 7.04
CA PHE A 164 -0.87 7.93 6.71
C PHE A 164 -1.57 6.94 5.78
N LEU A 165 -2.89 6.82 5.91
CA LEU A 165 -3.70 6.01 5.02
C LEU A 165 -4.70 6.91 4.29
N LEU A 166 -4.70 6.83 2.96
CA LEU A 166 -5.54 7.61 2.06
C LEU A 166 -6.43 6.70 1.22
N PRO A 167 -7.62 7.12 0.79
CA PRO A 167 -8.37 6.40 -0.25
C PRO A 167 -7.54 6.18 -1.52
N ALA A 168 -7.87 5.13 -2.29
CA ALA A 168 -7.13 4.76 -3.49
C ALA A 168 -7.03 5.90 -4.52
N GLY A 169 -8.09 6.71 -4.68
CA GLY A 169 -8.09 7.87 -5.58
C GLY A 169 -7.06 8.92 -5.18
N ALA A 170 -7.01 9.27 -3.88
CA ALA A 170 -6.02 10.20 -3.34
C ALA A 170 -4.57 9.66 -3.43
N VAL A 171 -4.35 8.35 -3.20
CA VAL A 171 -3.03 7.74 -3.38
C VAL A 171 -2.60 7.80 -4.85
N ALA A 172 -3.50 7.43 -5.77
CA ALA A 172 -3.22 7.49 -7.20
C ALA A 172 -2.92 8.92 -7.65
N ALA A 173 -3.68 9.91 -7.16
CA ALA A 173 -3.42 11.31 -7.44
C ALA A 173 -2.01 11.72 -6.99
N LEU A 174 -1.62 11.37 -5.76
CA LEU A 174 -0.30 11.70 -5.20
C LEU A 174 0.87 11.06 -5.97
N GLU A 175 0.64 9.90 -6.59
CA GLU A 175 1.60 9.21 -7.46
C GLU A 175 1.60 9.70 -8.91
N GLY A 176 0.75 10.66 -9.27
CA GLY A 176 0.63 11.17 -10.64
C GLY A 176 -0.22 10.28 -11.57
N GLY A 177 -1.21 9.58 -11.01
CA GLY A 177 -2.15 8.72 -11.74
C GLY A 177 -1.68 7.29 -11.96
N ALA A 178 -0.65 6.86 -11.22
CA ALA A 178 -0.01 5.56 -11.41
C ALA A 178 -0.89 4.36 -11.01
N PRO A 179 -0.62 3.17 -11.58
CA PRO A 179 -1.30 1.92 -11.24
C PRO A 179 -1.04 1.47 -9.79
N CYS A 180 -1.99 0.70 -9.24
CA CYS A 180 -1.89 -0.01 -7.97
C CYS A 180 -0.73 -1.02 -8.01
N ASP A 181 -0.02 -1.22 -6.91
CA ASP A 181 1.04 -2.22 -6.80
C ASP A 181 0.55 -3.59 -6.28
N ALA A 182 -0.65 -3.60 -5.73
CA ALA A 182 -1.35 -4.81 -5.33
C ALA A 182 -2.86 -4.67 -5.54
N VAL A 183 -3.53 -5.81 -5.62
CA VAL A 183 -4.98 -5.92 -5.58
C VAL A 183 -5.34 -6.96 -4.53
N THR A 184 -6.15 -6.57 -3.56
CA THR A 184 -6.66 -7.47 -2.52
C THR A 184 -8.09 -7.85 -2.85
N VAL A 185 -8.42 -9.13 -2.69
CA VAL A 185 -9.67 -9.72 -3.15
C VAL A 185 -10.31 -10.53 -2.03
N GLU A 186 -11.58 -10.24 -1.77
CA GLU A 186 -12.49 -11.10 -1.02
C GLU A 186 -13.25 -11.96 -2.03
N LEU A 187 -13.20 -13.28 -1.89
CA LEU A 187 -13.92 -14.19 -2.75
C LEU A 187 -15.33 -14.42 -2.21
N ARG A 188 -16.31 -14.58 -3.12
CA ARG A 188 -17.67 -15.02 -2.73
C ARG A 188 -17.65 -16.38 -2.05
N ARG A 189 -16.70 -17.23 -2.44
CA ARG A 189 -16.47 -18.55 -1.89
C ARG A 189 -14.97 -18.85 -1.93
N ARG A 190 -14.38 -19.12 -0.77
CA ARG A 190 -12.97 -19.47 -0.62
C ARG A 190 -12.49 -20.58 -1.57
N ARG A 191 -13.32 -21.61 -1.78
CA ARG A 191 -13.00 -22.72 -2.70
C ARG A 191 -12.83 -22.32 -4.17
N ASP A 192 -13.26 -21.12 -4.55
CA ASP A 192 -13.16 -20.64 -5.93
C ASP A 192 -11.79 -19.96 -6.21
N ALA A 193 -10.86 -19.95 -5.23
CA ALA A 193 -9.55 -19.30 -5.32
C ALA A 193 -8.74 -19.70 -6.56
N SER A 194 -8.57 -20.99 -6.85
CA SER A 194 -7.82 -21.44 -8.04
C SER A 194 -8.53 -21.07 -9.35
N THR A 195 -9.86 -20.93 -9.33
CA THR A 195 -10.64 -20.48 -10.50
C THR A 195 -10.49 -18.98 -10.70
N PHE A 196 -10.55 -18.18 -9.63
CA PHE A 196 -10.29 -16.75 -9.67
C PHE A 196 -8.88 -16.46 -10.19
N SER A 197 -7.86 -17.13 -9.66
CA SER A 197 -6.47 -16.88 -10.05
C SER A 197 -6.19 -17.21 -11.51
N ARG A 198 -6.79 -18.27 -12.07
CA ARG A 198 -6.71 -18.56 -13.51
C ARG A 198 -7.39 -17.48 -14.34
N ALA A 199 -8.59 -17.07 -13.96
CA ALA A 199 -9.29 -15.98 -14.65
C ALA A 199 -8.51 -14.66 -14.58
N ALA A 200 -7.86 -14.36 -13.44
CA ALA A 200 -7.00 -13.20 -13.29
C ALA A 200 -5.76 -13.28 -14.20
N HIS A 201 -5.13 -14.47 -14.31
CA HIS A 201 -4.01 -14.69 -15.24
C HIS A 201 -4.42 -14.46 -16.69
N ASP A 202 -5.57 -14.98 -17.11
CA ASP A 202 -6.05 -14.85 -18.49
C ASP A 202 -6.46 -13.41 -18.84
N LEU A 203 -6.83 -12.63 -17.83
CA LEU A 203 -7.33 -11.26 -17.99
C LEU A 203 -6.22 -10.20 -18.06
N LEU A 204 -5.04 -10.51 -17.51
CA LEU A 204 -3.94 -9.58 -17.34
C LEU A 204 -2.84 -9.85 -18.36
N ASP A 205 -2.35 -8.80 -19.02
CA ASP A 205 -1.30 -8.91 -20.05
C ASP A 205 0.01 -9.48 -19.47
N THR A 206 0.25 -9.27 -18.18
CA THR A 206 1.36 -9.86 -17.43
C THR A 206 0.79 -10.60 -16.22
N PRO A 207 1.12 -11.89 -16.05
CA PRO A 207 0.71 -12.67 -14.88
C PRO A 207 1.13 -11.98 -13.57
N PRO A 208 0.20 -11.75 -12.63
CA PRO A 208 0.55 -11.23 -11.32
C PRO A 208 1.15 -12.33 -10.46
N ALA A 209 1.99 -11.96 -9.50
CA ALA A 209 2.30 -12.87 -8.40
C ALA A 209 1.05 -13.03 -7.52
N VAL A 210 0.76 -14.26 -7.10
CA VAL A 210 -0.45 -14.58 -6.33
C VAL A 210 -0.08 -15.06 -4.93
N ILE A 211 -0.66 -14.40 -3.94
CA ILE A 211 -0.58 -14.76 -2.53
C ILE A 211 -2.00 -15.13 -2.09
N TYR A 212 -2.16 -16.32 -1.56
CA TYR A 212 -3.40 -16.80 -0.95
C TYR A 212 -3.35 -16.61 0.56
N ASP A 213 -4.51 -16.45 1.17
CA ASP A 213 -4.62 -16.54 2.62
C ASP A 213 -4.21 -17.92 3.12
N GLU A 214 -3.55 -17.98 4.27
CA GLU A 214 -3.07 -19.22 4.89
C GLU A 214 -4.21 -20.22 5.13
N SER A 215 -5.44 -19.75 5.41
CA SER A 215 -6.61 -20.61 5.58
C SER A 215 -7.03 -21.38 4.32
N LEU A 216 -6.50 -20.99 3.15
CA LEU A 216 -6.73 -21.69 1.89
C LEU A 216 -5.72 -22.82 1.65
N ARG A 217 -4.74 -23.00 2.53
CA ARG A 217 -3.76 -24.08 2.40
C ARG A 217 -4.47 -25.44 2.39
N GLY A 218 -4.30 -26.20 1.30
CA GLY A 218 -4.98 -27.49 1.07
C GLY A 218 -6.30 -27.41 0.29
N HIS A 219 -6.74 -26.20 -0.09
CA HIS A 219 -7.93 -25.96 -0.93
C HIS A 219 -7.60 -25.43 -2.33
N VAL A 220 -6.34 -25.07 -2.59
CA VAL A 220 -5.87 -24.43 -3.82
C VAL A 220 -4.93 -25.33 -4.59
#